data_AF-A0A8I1EBC2-F1
#
_entry.id   AF-A0A8I1EBC2-F1
#
_cell.length_a   1.000
_cell.length_b   1.000
_cell.length_c   1.000
_cell.angle_alpha   90.00
_cell.angle_beta   90.00
_cell.angle_gamma   90.00
#
_symmetry.space_group_name_H-M   'P 1'
#
loop_
_entity.id
_entity.type
_entity.pdbx_description
1 polymer ?
#
loop_
_entity_poly.entity_id
_entity_poly.type
_entity_poly.pdbx_seq_one_letter_code
_entity_poly.pdbx_strand_id
1 'polypeptide(L)'
;MLQEEISQYMNPASRLNGSFDMWISEVGKNYSLATNVSKSLLTFGKRICDGVDESAYRCLIDSVKKASGLGKGVFETTLKEMPEAFARTQLKLWRLDGSLNGVPEASWNAVLTHALSSRRPSLGLDVIKHMEGSYGRLAVAQALSQLDESVMAKVSVIWKPYASLLVGEFCNRRSFASALVYAGEDKSLQQTVIQAIGYEIGMQKIPDGWAELMKFMIKRTKGSDSSQAVMDHFKSAGTVVVEQVLSMNDSQIKRELNTDELRLMAFQWGLDKAVKQIDSLKMKGRAIEHSLGL
;
A
#
# COMPACT_ATOMS: atom_id res chain seq x y z
N MET A 1 9.48 -28.84 20.59
CA MET A 1 10.71 -28.82 21.42
C MET A 1 11.10 -27.39 21.81
N LEU A 2 11.90 -26.62 21.05
CA LEU A 2 12.38 -25.30 21.51
C LEU A 2 11.25 -24.26 21.75
N GLN A 3 10.18 -24.29 20.96
CA GLN A 3 9.02 -23.44 21.19
C GLN A 3 8.34 -23.73 22.54
N GLU A 4 8.18 -25.01 22.88
CA GLU A 4 7.55 -25.46 24.13
C GLU A 4 8.44 -25.13 25.32
N GLU A 5 9.76 -25.24 25.16
CA GLU A 5 10.73 -24.79 26.15
C GLU A 5 10.62 -23.28 26.40
N ILE A 6 10.58 -22.45 25.37
CA ILE A 6 10.42 -20.99 25.53
C ILE A 6 9.11 -20.69 26.28
N SER A 7 7.99 -21.28 25.88
CA SER A 7 6.71 -21.09 26.56
C SER A 7 6.72 -21.60 28.01
N GLN A 8 7.40 -22.71 28.29
CA GLN A 8 7.54 -23.26 29.63
C GLN A 8 8.35 -22.35 30.54
N TYR A 9 9.46 -21.79 30.06
CA TYR A 9 10.27 -20.87 30.86
C TYR A 9 9.65 -19.48 30.98
N MET A 10 8.76 -19.09 30.07
CA MET A 10 8.09 -17.78 30.11
C MET A 10 6.83 -17.72 30.99
N ASN A 11 6.43 -18.83 31.61
CA ASN A 11 5.29 -18.84 32.51
C ASN A 11 5.62 -18.27 33.91
N PRO A 12 4.64 -17.83 34.69
CA PRO A 12 4.90 -17.33 36.04
C PRO A 12 5.50 -18.38 37.00
N ALA A 13 5.23 -19.67 36.78
CA ALA A 13 5.67 -20.75 37.68
C ALA A 13 7.18 -21.03 37.60
N SER A 14 7.80 -20.88 36.42
CA SER A 14 9.25 -21.04 36.20
C SER A 14 10.09 -19.95 36.88
N ARG A 15 9.48 -18.80 37.17
CA ARG A 15 10.12 -17.68 37.89
C ARG A 15 10.26 -17.98 39.37
N LEU A 16 9.31 -18.70 39.95
CA LEU A 16 9.29 -19.02 41.38
C LEU A 16 10.31 -20.09 41.78
N ASN A 17 10.77 -20.91 40.83
CA ASN A 17 11.70 -22.01 41.08
C ASN A 17 13.12 -21.77 40.53
N GLY A 18 13.43 -20.56 40.07
CA GLY A 18 14.76 -20.18 39.55
C GLY A 18 15.14 -20.78 38.19
N SER A 19 14.29 -21.63 37.60
CA SER A 19 14.55 -22.24 36.28
C SER A 19 14.56 -21.21 35.15
N PHE A 20 13.76 -20.14 35.28
CA PHE A 20 13.77 -19.00 34.37
C PHE A 20 15.15 -18.33 34.31
N ASP A 21 15.73 -17.96 35.46
CA ASP A 21 16.98 -17.19 35.52
C ASP A 21 18.16 -17.99 34.97
N MET A 22 18.21 -19.30 35.27
CA MET A 22 19.23 -20.19 34.71
C MET A 22 19.13 -20.26 33.18
N TRP A 23 17.92 -20.46 32.65
CA TRP A 23 17.71 -20.57 31.21
C TRP A 23 18.01 -19.25 30.48
N ILE A 24 17.55 -18.12 31.01
CA ILE A 24 17.83 -16.79 30.47
C ILE A 24 19.34 -16.48 30.48
N SER A 25 20.06 -16.90 31.53
CA SER A 25 21.52 -16.80 31.58
C SER A 25 22.19 -17.64 30.49
N GLU A 26 21.70 -18.85 30.23
CA GLU A 26 22.25 -19.72 29.18
C GLU A 26 22.03 -19.12 27.79
N VAL A 27 20.81 -18.63 27.51
CA VAL A 27 20.51 -17.90 26.26
C VAL A 27 21.45 -16.71 26.07
N GLY A 28 21.75 -15.97 27.14
CA GLY A 28 22.65 -14.81 27.09
C GLY A 28 24.14 -15.12 26.91
N LYS A 29 24.56 -16.38 27.08
CA LYS A 29 25.96 -16.84 26.92
C LYS A 29 26.18 -17.64 25.65
N ASN A 30 25.12 -18.21 25.08
CA ASN A 30 25.20 -19.16 23.97
C ASN A 30 24.65 -18.56 22.67
N TYR A 31 25.55 -18.19 21.75
CA TYR A 31 25.20 -17.60 20.45
C TYR A 31 24.26 -18.46 19.61
N SER A 32 24.50 -19.79 19.56
CA SER A 32 23.68 -20.73 18.79
C SER A 32 22.26 -20.81 19.35
N LEU A 33 22.14 -20.90 20.69
CA LEU A 33 20.85 -20.91 21.37
C LEU A 33 20.09 -19.59 21.16
N ALA A 34 20.74 -18.44 21.33
CA ALA A 34 20.14 -17.13 21.10
C ALA A 34 19.62 -16.97 19.65
N THR A 35 20.40 -17.45 18.67
CA THR A 35 19.99 -17.45 17.26
C THR A 35 18.77 -18.36 17.03
N ASN A 36 18.73 -19.54 17.65
CA ASN A 36 17.61 -20.47 17.54
C ASN A 36 16.35 -19.95 18.24
N VAL A 37 16.50 -19.26 19.37
CA VAL A 37 15.40 -18.54 20.04
C VAL A 37 14.85 -17.46 19.11
N SER A 38 15.71 -16.63 18.51
CA SER A 38 15.28 -15.60 17.56
C SER A 38 14.51 -16.19 16.37
N LYS A 39 15.00 -17.29 15.79
CA LYS A 39 14.28 -18.02 14.73
C LYS A 39 12.92 -18.57 15.22
N SER A 40 12.88 -19.13 16.43
CA SER A 40 11.64 -19.67 17.01
C SER A 40 10.61 -18.58 17.27
N LEU A 41 11.04 -17.40 17.74
CA LEU A 41 10.18 -16.23 17.88
C LEU A 41 9.62 -15.78 16.54
N LEU A 42 10.42 -15.80 15.47
CA LEU A 42 9.93 -15.42 14.13
C LEU A 42 8.84 -16.37 13.62
N THR A 43 9.00 -17.68 13.83
CA THR A 43 8.07 -18.70 13.34
C THR A 43 6.82 -18.85 14.21
N PHE A 44 6.99 -18.77 15.54
CA PHE A 44 5.95 -19.11 16.51
C PHE A 44 5.55 -17.93 17.41
N GLY A 45 5.93 -16.71 17.03
CA GLY A 45 5.81 -15.49 17.85
C GLY A 45 4.45 -15.30 18.49
N LYS A 46 3.38 -15.38 17.70
CA LYS A 46 2.01 -15.25 18.21
C LYS A 46 1.70 -16.23 19.35
N ARG A 47 2.09 -17.50 19.20
CA ARG A 47 1.84 -18.54 20.21
C ARG A 47 2.78 -18.41 21.42
N ILE A 48 4.00 -17.93 21.20
CA ILE A 48 4.95 -17.70 22.28
C ILE A 48 4.55 -16.49 23.10
N CYS A 49 4.11 -15.39 22.47
CA CYS A 49 3.77 -14.14 23.15
C CYS A 49 2.38 -14.14 23.81
N ASP A 50 1.52 -15.09 23.47
CA ASP A 50 0.19 -15.20 24.07
C ASP A 50 0.28 -15.47 25.58
N GLY A 51 -0.25 -14.56 26.39
CA GLY A 51 -0.24 -14.65 27.86
C GLY A 51 1.14 -14.54 28.53
N VAL A 52 2.19 -14.14 27.80
CA VAL A 52 3.53 -13.99 28.39
C VAL A 52 3.65 -12.70 29.19
N ASP A 53 4.30 -12.81 30.35
CA ASP A 53 4.67 -11.67 31.18
C ASP A 53 5.68 -10.76 30.45
N GLU A 54 5.35 -9.47 30.32
CA GLU A 54 6.16 -8.49 29.60
C GLU A 54 7.58 -8.35 30.15
N SER A 55 7.76 -8.47 31.46
CA SER A 55 9.09 -8.40 32.08
C SER A 55 9.91 -9.66 31.74
N ALA A 56 9.28 -10.83 31.63
CA ALA A 56 9.94 -12.08 31.26
C ALA A 56 10.41 -12.02 29.83
N TYR A 57 9.52 -11.55 28.95
CA TYR A 57 9.82 -11.33 27.55
C TYR A 57 10.94 -10.32 27.35
N ARG A 58 10.95 -9.23 28.14
CA ARG A 58 12.05 -8.26 28.12
C ARG A 58 13.40 -8.89 28.49
N CYS A 59 13.47 -9.70 29.54
CA CYS A 59 14.71 -10.40 29.90
C CYS A 59 15.21 -11.31 28.78
N LEU A 60 14.30 -12.02 28.08
CA LEU A 60 14.68 -12.83 26.93
C LEU A 60 15.22 -11.99 25.77
N ILE A 61 14.53 -10.90 25.42
CA ILE A 61 14.99 -9.96 24.39
C ILE A 61 16.41 -9.51 24.72
N ASP A 62 16.63 -9.03 25.95
CA ASP A 62 17.92 -8.48 26.35
C ASP A 62 19.03 -9.55 26.33
N SER A 63 18.74 -10.78 26.77
CA SER A 63 19.68 -11.91 26.67
C SER A 63 20.00 -12.28 25.23
N VAL A 64 18.99 -12.44 24.36
CA VAL A 64 19.22 -12.78 22.94
C VAL A 64 19.99 -11.67 22.24
N LYS A 65 19.61 -10.41 22.50
CA LYS A 65 20.26 -9.22 21.94
C LYS A 65 21.72 -9.13 22.37
N LYS A 66 22.01 -9.37 23.65
CA LYS A 66 23.38 -9.38 24.18
C LYS A 66 24.24 -10.46 23.53
N ALA A 67 23.68 -11.65 23.30
CA ALA A 67 24.42 -12.77 22.75
C ALA A 67 24.62 -12.69 21.23
N SER A 68 23.63 -12.19 20.48
CA SER A 68 23.57 -12.32 19.01
C SER A 68 23.16 -11.05 18.25
N GLY A 69 22.94 -9.93 18.94
CA GLY A 69 22.38 -8.71 18.36
C GLY A 69 20.85 -8.73 18.23
N LEU A 70 20.28 -7.63 17.74
CA LEU A 70 18.84 -7.53 17.49
C LEU A 70 18.46 -8.35 16.25
N GLY A 71 18.23 -9.65 16.44
CA GLY A 71 17.83 -10.53 15.36
C GLY A 71 16.44 -10.20 14.82
N LYS A 72 16.21 -10.51 13.52
CA LYS A 72 14.95 -10.29 12.82
C LYS A 72 13.72 -10.81 13.59
N GLY A 73 13.81 -12.01 14.17
CA GLY A 73 12.70 -12.60 14.92
C GLY A 73 12.38 -11.84 16.20
N VAL A 74 13.39 -11.46 16.97
CA VAL A 74 13.20 -10.61 18.17
C VAL A 74 12.54 -9.29 17.79
N PHE A 75 13.03 -8.63 16.74
CA PHE A 75 12.48 -7.36 16.28
C PHE A 75 11.02 -7.49 15.82
N GLU A 76 10.74 -8.35 14.84
CA GLU A 76 9.41 -8.45 14.25
C GLU A 76 8.38 -8.98 15.24
N THR A 77 8.71 -10.04 16.01
CA THR A 77 7.77 -10.63 16.97
C THR A 77 7.43 -9.66 18.09
N THR A 78 8.40 -8.93 18.61
CA THR A 78 8.14 -7.92 19.65
C THR A 78 7.21 -6.82 19.15
N LEU A 79 7.41 -6.33 17.93
CA LEU A 79 6.62 -5.23 17.41
C LEU A 79 5.24 -5.68 16.87
N LYS A 80 5.11 -6.93 16.42
CA LYS A 80 3.85 -7.46 15.89
C LYS A 80 2.97 -8.08 16.97
N GLU A 81 3.54 -8.86 17.89
CA GLU A 81 2.76 -9.76 18.76
C GLU A 81 2.58 -9.23 20.19
N MET A 82 3.56 -8.49 20.74
CA MET A 82 3.44 -7.93 22.09
C MET A 82 2.48 -6.73 22.13
N PRO A 83 1.90 -6.38 23.30
CA PRO A 83 1.04 -5.21 23.45
C PRO A 83 1.64 -3.91 22.92
N GLU A 84 0.79 -3.00 22.43
CA GLU A 84 1.26 -1.76 21.77
C GLU A 84 2.15 -0.89 22.67
N ALA A 85 1.79 -0.76 23.95
CA ALA A 85 2.60 -0.01 24.91
C ALA A 85 4.00 -0.61 25.09
N PHE A 86 4.10 -1.94 25.19
CA PHE A 86 5.37 -2.64 25.30
C PHE A 86 6.23 -2.48 24.04
N ALA A 87 5.65 -2.76 22.86
CA ALA A 87 6.34 -2.65 21.58
C ALA A 87 6.92 -1.24 21.35
N ARG A 88 6.14 -0.20 21.63
CA ARG A 88 6.59 1.20 21.49
C ARG A 88 7.69 1.55 22.48
N THR A 89 7.62 1.03 23.71
CA THR A 89 8.67 1.22 24.72
C THR A 89 9.97 0.56 24.28
N GLN A 90 9.90 -0.69 23.79
CA GLN A 90 11.09 -1.39 23.29
C GLN A 90 11.68 -0.74 22.06
N LEU A 91 10.85 -0.27 21.13
CA LEU A 91 11.30 0.49 19.97
C LEU A 91 12.10 1.74 20.36
N LYS A 92 11.65 2.48 21.39
CA LYS A 92 12.38 3.63 21.93
C LYS A 92 13.71 3.23 22.56
N LEU A 93 13.74 2.16 23.34
CA LEU A 93 14.95 1.67 23.98
C LEU A 93 16.00 1.22 22.95
N TRP A 94 15.59 0.45 21.94
CA TRP A 94 16.46 0.04 20.83
C TRP A 94 16.96 1.21 19.98
N ARG A 95 16.18 2.28 19.89
CA ARG A 95 16.64 3.51 19.25
C ARG A 95 17.73 4.21 20.06
N LEU A 96 17.57 4.29 21.39
CA LEU A 96 18.50 4.97 22.28
C LEU A 96 19.85 4.25 22.38
N ASP A 97 19.84 2.91 22.38
CA ASP A 97 21.06 2.10 22.47
C ASP A 97 21.68 1.76 21.10
N GLY A 98 21.10 2.24 20.00
CA GLY A 98 21.60 2.03 18.64
C GLY A 98 21.34 0.63 18.07
N SER A 99 20.56 -0.23 18.74
CA SER A 99 20.27 -1.61 18.29
C SER A 99 19.49 -1.69 16.98
N LEU A 100 18.84 -0.60 16.57
CA LEU A 100 18.11 -0.54 15.29
C LEU A 100 19.05 -0.44 14.07
N ASN A 101 20.33 -0.13 14.28
CA ASN A 101 21.32 -0.05 13.21
C ASN A 101 21.51 -1.44 12.59
N GLY A 102 21.17 -1.58 11.31
CA GLY A 102 21.26 -2.85 10.58
C GLY A 102 19.97 -3.66 10.52
N VAL A 103 18.86 -3.18 11.11
CA VAL A 103 17.54 -3.75 10.81
C VAL A 103 17.20 -3.43 9.34
N PRO A 104 16.87 -4.42 8.49
CA PRO A 104 16.60 -4.18 7.08
C PRO A 104 15.25 -3.49 6.89
N GLU A 105 15.13 -2.67 5.85
CA GLU A 105 13.89 -1.97 5.47
C GLU A 105 12.69 -2.93 5.36
N ALA A 106 12.91 -4.13 4.81
CA ALA A 106 11.86 -5.14 4.69
C ALA A 106 11.22 -5.54 6.03
N SER A 107 11.99 -5.56 7.12
CA SER A 107 11.45 -5.84 8.46
C SER A 107 10.64 -4.67 9.00
N TRP A 108 11.05 -3.43 8.72
CA TRP A 108 10.25 -2.24 9.03
C TRP A 108 8.94 -2.25 8.25
N ASN A 109 8.98 -2.57 6.96
CA ASN A 109 7.78 -2.68 6.13
C ASN A 109 6.82 -3.74 6.68
N ALA A 110 7.35 -4.92 7.03
CA ALA A 110 6.53 -5.99 7.60
C ALA A 110 5.87 -5.59 8.93
N VAL A 111 6.57 -4.84 9.78
CA VAL A 111 6.02 -4.32 11.05
C VAL A 111 5.00 -3.21 10.79
N LEU A 112 5.28 -2.27 9.88
CA LEU A 112 4.35 -1.20 9.52
C LEU A 112 3.03 -1.76 9.00
N THR A 113 3.11 -2.71 8.07
CA THR A 113 1.95 -3.39 7.49
C THR A 113 1.11 -4.07 8.58
N HIS A 114 1.77 -4.80 9.48
CA HIS A 114 1.08 -5.45 10.58
C HIS A 114 0.44 -4.45 11.55
N ALA A 115 1.16 -3.40 11.94
CA ALA A 115 0.68 -2.40 12.90
C ALA A 115 -0.57 -1.68 12.39
N LEU A 116 -0.56 -1.25 11.13
CA LEU A 116 -1.70 -0.55 10.53
C LEU A 116 -2.89 -1.49 10.28
N SER A 117 -2.64 -2.74 9.88
CA SER A 117 -3.70 -3.75 9.68
C SER A 117 -4.35 -4.19 10.99
N SER A 118 -3.58 -4.25 12.08
CA SER A 118 -4.02 -4.71 13.40
C SER A 118 -4.51 -3.59 14.32
N ARG A 119 -4.84 -2.41 13.77
CA ARG A 119 -5.34 -1.24 14.52
C ARG A 119 -4.39 -0.76 15.63
N ARG A 120 -3.08 -0.77 15.37
CA ARG A 120 -2.02 -0.23 16.24
C ARG A 120 -1.41 1.05 15.64
N PRO A 121 -2.20 2.12 15.46
CA PRO A 121 -1.76 3.30 14.70
C PRO A 121 -0.61 4.06 15.38
N SER A 122 -0.50 4.02 16.71
CA SER A 122 0.57 4.74 17.41
C SER A 122 1.93 4.08 17.18
N LEU A 123 1.97 2.75 17.17
CA LEU A 123 3.16 2.01 16.74
C LEU A 123 3.44 2.23 15.26
N GLY A 124 2.42 2.23 14.40
CA GLY A 124 2.58 2.54 12.98
C GLY A 124 3.24 3.90 12.74
N LEU A 125 2.82 4.94 13.48
CA LEU A 125 3.43 6.27 13.42
C LEU A 125 4.88 6.29 13.92
N ASP A 126 5.20 5.58 15.00
CA ASP A 126 6.59 5.49 15.50
C ASP A 126 7.50 4.78 14.49
N VAL A 127 6.99 3.75 13.80
CA VAL A 127 7.67 3.04 12.72
C VAL A 127 7.88 3.95 11.52
N ILE A 128 6.84 4.66 11.07
CA ILE A 128 6.93 5.63 9.96
C ILE A 128 7.99 6.69 10.26
N LYS A 129 7.98 7.26 11.46
CA LYS A 129 8.95 8.29 11.87
C LYS A 129 10.38 7.75 11.85
N HIS A 130 10.59 6.48 12.21
CA HIS A 130 11.90 5.87 12.11
C HIS A 130 12.30 5.63 10.65
N MET A 131 11.43 5.03 9.86
CA MET A 131 11.68 4.76 8.45
C MET A 131 11.98 6.03 7.66
N GLU A 132 11.23 7.11 7.91
CA GLU A 132 11.46 8.40 7.27
C GLU A 132 12.85 8.97 7.61
N GLY A 133 13.29 8.84 8.87
CA GLY A 133 14.62 9.27 9.28
C GLY A 133 15.77 8.43 8.71
N SER A 134 15.53 7.13 8.48
CA SER A 134 16.57 6.18 8.06
C SER A 134 16.64 5.97 6.54
N TYR A 135 15.49 5.95 5.86
CA TYR A 135 15.35 5.58 4.44
C TYR A 135 14.63 6.67 3.60
N GLY A 136 14.12 7.72 4.25
CA GLY A 136 13.41 8.81 3.59
C GLY A 136 11.93 8.56 3.33
N ARG A 137 11.23 9.60 2.87
CA ARG A 137 9.76 9.60 2.67
C ARG A 137 9.29 8.66 1.57
N LEU A 138 10.11 8.41 0.55
CA LEU A 138 9.76 7.52 -0.56
C LEU A 138 9.62 6.07 -0.09
N ALA A 139 10.53 5.57 0.76
CA ALA A 139 10.45 4.23 1.33
C ALA A 139 9.17 4.03 2.14
N VAL A 140 8.77 5.04 2.92
CA VAL A 140 7.48 5.03 3.64
C VAL A 140 6.30 4.95 2.67
N ALA A 141 6.28 5.76 1.60
CA ALA A 141 5.21 5.71 0.62
C ALA A 141 5.16 4.34 -0.10
N GLN A 142 6.31 3.75 -0.42
CA GLN A 142 6.39 2.40 -0.99
C GLN A 142 5.81 1.35 -0.05
N ALA A 143 6.14 1.39 1.25
CA ALA A 143 5.54 0.50 2.24
C ALA A 143 4.02 0.71 2.37
N LEU A 144 3.56 1.96 2.43
CA LEU A 144 2.13 2.28 2.49
C LEU A 144 1.37 1.81 1.24
N SER A 145 1.98 1.90 0.05
CA SER A 145 1.36 1.42 -1.20
C SER A 145 1.16 -0.09 -1.29
N GLN A 146 1.74 -0.87 -0.37
CA GLN A 146 1.57 -2.32 -0.28
C GLN A 146 0.42 -2.73 0.66
N LEU A 147 -0.18 -1.77 1.36
CA LEU A 147 -1.31 -2.02 2.25
C LEU A 147 -2.60 -2.24 1.46
N ASP A 148 -3.47 -3.10 2.00
CA ASP A 148 -4.81 -3.28 1.47
C ASP A 148 -5.59 -1.96 1.49
N GLU A 149 -6.42 -1.73 0.46
CA GLU A 149 -7.25 -0.54 0.33
C GLU A 149 -8.17 -0.34 1.55
N SER A 150 -8.66 -1.43 2.13
CA SER A 150 -9.52 -1.39 3.33
C SER A 150 -8.78 -0.90 4.59
N VAL A 151 -7.46 -1.10 4.67
CA VAL A 151 -6.61 -0.58 5.73
C VAL A 151 -6.30 0.88 5.44
N MET A 152 -5.90 1.20 4.21
CA MET A 152 -5.60 2.57 3.78
C MET A 152 -6.78 3.52 4.01
N ALA A 153 -8.02 3.08 3.74
CA ALA A 153 -9.22 3.87 4.01
C ALA A 153 -9.35 4.28 5.49
N LYS A 154 -8.95 3.41 6.43
CA LYS A 154 -9.05 3.64 7.88
C LYS A 154 -7.92 4.50 8.43
N VAL A 155 -6.79 4.58 7.73
CA VAL A 155 -5.58 5.31 8.17
C VAL A 155 -5.30 6.54 7.32
N SER A 156 -6.35 7.20 6.81
CA SER A 156 -6.23 8.36 5.92
C SER A 156 -5.40 9.51 6.49
N VAL A 157 -5.48 9.76 7.80
CA VAL A 157 -4.64 10.77 8.47
C VAL A 157 -3.14 10.42 8.40
N ILE A 158 -2.80 9.13 8.36
CA ILE A 158 -1.42 8.64 8.32
C ILE A 158 -0.82 8.75 6.92
N TRP A 159 -1.56 8.35 5.87
CA TRP A 159 -1.00 8.33 4.52
C TRP A 159 -1.13 9.67 3.78
N LYS A 160 -2.07 10.56 4.15
CA LYS A 160 -2.28 11.86 3.48
C LYS A 160 -1.01 12.71 3.30
N PRO A 161 -0.09 12.81 4.29
CA PRO A 161 1.18 13.52 4.10
C PRO A 161 2.08 12.93 3.00
N TYR A 162 1.83 11.69 2.57
CA TYR A 162 2.58 10.98 1.53
C TYR A 162 1.78 10.85 0.23
N ALA A 163 0.63 11.53 0.09
CA ALA A 163 -0.28 11.41 -1.06
C ALA A 163 0.43 11.63 -2.40
N SER A 164 1.29 12.65 -2.52
CA SER A 164 2.03 12.92 -3.77
C SER A 164 2.96 11.76 -4.16
N LEU A 165 3.65 11.17 -3.19
CA LEU A 165 4.54 10.02 -3.41
C LEU A 165 3.74 8.76 -3.73
N LEU A 166 2.61 8.54 -3.06
CA LEU A 166 1.70 7.44 -3.34
C LEU A 166 1.12 7.52 -4.76
N VAL A 167 0.66 8.71 -5.17
CA VAL A 167 0.19 8.95 -6.55
C VAL A 167 1.27 8.59 -7.55
N GLY A 168 2.52 9.04 -7.34
CA GLY A 168 3.65 8.68 -8.20
C GLY A 168 3.90 7.18 -8.24
N GLU A 169 3.91 6.51 -7.10
CA GLU A 169 4.13 5.06 -7.00
C GLU A 169 3.04 4.25 -7.72
N PHE A 170 1.77 4.60 -7.54
CA PHE A 170 0.66 3.93 -8.23
C PHE A 170 0.67 4.21 -9.74
N CYS A 171 1.00 5.43 -10.17
CA CYS A 171 1.19 5.75 -11.59
C CYS A 171 2.32 4.93 -12.21
N ASN A 172 3.46 4.78 -11.53
CA ASN A 172 4.59 3.97 -12.00
C ASN A 172 4.22 2.49 -12.18
N ARG A 173 3.34 1.97 -11.31
CA ARG A 173 2.79 0.60 -11.40
C ARG A 173 1.60 0.47 -12.35
N ARG A 174 1.25 1.53 -13.11
CA ARG A 174 0.08 1.60 -13.99
C ARG A 174 -1.25 1.33 -13.27
N SER A 175 -1.31 1.60 -11.98
CA SER A 175 -2.50 1.47 -11.13
C SER A 175 -3.20 2.82 -11.02
N PHE A 176 -3.71 3.31 -12.16
CA PHE A 176 -4.20 4.68 -12.26
C PHE A 176 -5.47 4.94 -11.43
N ALA A 177 -6.31 3.93 -11.23
CA ALA A 177 -7.50 4.05 -10.38
C ALA A 177 -7.11 4.31 -8.93
N SER A 178 -6.19 3.52 -8.38
CA SER A 178 -5.64 3.75 -7.04
C SER A 178 -4.94 5.11 -6.96
N ALA A 179 -4.11 5.48 -7.95
CA ALA A 179 -3.48 6.79 -8.00
C ALA A 179 -4.50 7.94 -7.89
N LEU A 180 -5.63 7.84 -8.61
CA LEU A 180 -6.67 8.84 -8.55
C LEU A 180 -7.39 8.90 -7.20
N VAL A 181 -7.63 7.75 -6.55
CA VAL A 181 -8.18 7.70 -5.18
C VAL A 181 -7.30 8.47 -4.21
N TYR A 182 -5.97 8.29 -4.28
CA TYR A 182 -5.04 9.00 -3.40
C TYR A 182 -4.79 10.45 -3.77
N ALA A 183 -4.99 10.83 -5.05
CA ALA A 183 -5.02 12.23 -5.46
C ALA A 183 -6.23 12.97 -4.85
N GLY A 184 -7.37 12.29 -4.67
CA GLY A 184 -8.57 12.86 -4.09
C GLY A 184 -9.05 14.08 -4.89
N GLU A 185 -9.32 15.19 -4.20
CA GLU A 185 -9.73 16.47 -4.83
C GLU A 185 -8.55 17.41 -5.16
N ASP A 186 -7.31 16.98 -4.90
CA ASP A 186 -6.13 17.81 -5.18
C ASP A 186 -5.89 17.88 -6.69
N LYS A 187 -6.17 19.05 -7.28
CA LYS A 187 -6.03 19.29 -8.71
C LYS A 187 -4.60 19.09 -9.22
N SER A 188 -3.60 19.40 -8.40
CA SER A 188 -2.19 19.21 -8.79
C SER A 188 -1.87 17.72 -8.90
N LEU A 189 -2.34 16.91 -7.95
CA LEU A 189 -2.14 15.46 -7.98
C LEU A 189 -2.97 14.79 -9.07
N GLN A 190 -4.21 15.23 -9.29
CA GLN A 190 -5.01 14.78 -10.43
C GLN A 190 -4.30 15.08 -11.76
N GLN A 191 -3.66 16.25 -11.89
CA GLN A 191 -2.88 16.58 -13.07
C GLN A 191 -1.67 15.64 -13.25
N THR A 192 -1.03 15.20 -12.16
CA THR A 192 0.01 14.17 -12.23
C THR A 192 -0.53 12.84 -12.77
N VAL A 193 -1.74 12.42 -12.37
CA VAL A 193 -2.39 11.22 -12.90
C VAL A 193 -2.72 11.38 -14.39
N ILE A 194 -3.28 12.53 -14.78
CA ILE A 194 -3.60 12.87 -16.17
C ILE A 194 -2.34 12.79 -17.05
N GLN A 195 -1.24 13.37 -16.59
CA GLN A 195 0.04 13.33 -17.28
C GLN A 195 0.58 11.90 -17.42
N ALA A 196 0.57 11.12 -16.34
CA ALA A 196 1.04 9.75 -16.34
C ALA A 196 0.25 8.86 -17.32
N ILE A 197 -1.08 9.03 -17.35
CA ILE A 197 -1.93 8.36 -18.34
C ILE A 197 -1.58 8.83 -19.76
N GLY A 198 -1.41 10.14 -19.97
CA GLY A 198 -1.00 10.71 -21.25
C GLY A 198 0.28 10.07 -21.80
N TYR A 199 1.29 9.90 -20.96
CA TYR A 199 2.53 9.22 -21.33
C TYR A 199 2.33 7.74 -21.65
N GLU A 200 1.55 7.01 -20.84
CA GLU A 200 1.25 5.59 -21.07
C GLU A 200 0.54 5.37 -22.41
N ILE A 201 -0.41 6.24 -22.75
CA ILE A 201 -1.10 6.20 -24.05
C ILE A 201 -0.32 6.88 -25.17
N GLY A 202 0.93 7.30 -24.96
CA GLY A 202 1.83 7.81 -25.99
C GLY A 202 1.52 9.22 -26.53
N MET A 203 0.92 10.09 -25.73
CA MET A 203 0.78 11.51 -26.08
C MET A 203 2.13 12.22 -26.01
N GLN A 204 2.45 13.03 -27.02
CA GLN A 204 3.67 13.84 -27.06
C GLN A 204 3.54 15.17 -26.29
N LYS A 205 2.31 15.63 -26.07
CA LYS A 205 2.00 16.88 -25.35
C LYS A 205 1.41 16.54 -23.99
N ILE A 206 1.67 17.41 -23.02
CA ILE A 206 1.04 17.36 -21.69
C ILE A 206 -0.47 17.56 -21.89
N PRO A 207 -1.31 16.60 -21.48
CA PRO A 207 -2.76 16.74 -21.61
C PRO A 207 -3.30 17.77 -20.63
N ASP A 208 -4.21 18.62 -21.10
CA ASP A 208 -4.88 19.67 -20.33
C ASP A 208 -6.00 19.12 -19.43
N GLY A 209 -6.47 17.89 -19.69
CA GLY A 209 -7.48 17.24 -18.87
C GLY A 209 -8.00 15.91 -19.40
N TRP A 210 -8.93 15.31 -18.66
CA TRP A 210 -9.54 14.00 -18.95
C TRP A 210 -10.17 13.91 -20.35
N ALA A 211 -10.82 14.98 -20.80
CA ALA A 211 -11.44 15.03 -22.12
C ALA A 211 -10.43 14.95 -23.26
N GLU A 212 -9.23 15.52 -23.08
CA GLU A 212 -8.18 15.46 -24.10
C GLU A 212 -7.62 14.05 -24.22
N LEU A 213 -7.38 13.39 -23.08
CA LEU A 213 -7.01 11.97 -23.03
C LEU A 213 -8.05 11.12 -23.78
N MET A 214 -9.35 11.32 -23.51
CA MET A 214 -10.41 10.56 -24.18
C MET A 214 -10.43 10.78 -25.69
N LYS A 215 -10.31 12.04 -26.16
CA LYS A 215 -10.23 12.35 -27.59
C LYS A 215 -9.04 11.66 -28.25
N PHE A 216 -7.89 11.66 -27.58
CA PHE A 216 -6.69 11.02 -28.10
C PHE A 216 -6.88 9.50 -28.22
N MET A 217 -7.42 8.87 -27.18
CA MET A 217 -7.74 7.45 -27.17
C MET A 217 -8.72 7.07 -28.30
N ILE A 218 -9.79 7.83 -28.49
CA ILE A 218 -10.77 7.62 -29.58
C ILE A 218 -10.12 7.75 -30.97
N LYS A 219 -9.25 8.75 -31.17
CA LYS A 219 -8.53 8.92 -32.45
C LYS A 219 -7.62 7.74 -32.73
N ARG A 220 -6.98 7.18 -31.70
CA ARG A 220 -6.10 6.02 -31.83
C ARG A 220 -6.87 4.77 -32.25
N THR A 221 -8.10 4.60 -31.80
CA THR A 221 -8.98 3.50 -32.26
C THR A 221 -9.43 3.61 -33.70
N LYS A 222 -9.59 4.82 -34.25
CA LYS A 222 -9.92 4.99 -35.67
C LYS A 222 -8.83 4.46 -36.61
N GLY A 223 -7.59 4.38 -36.14
CA GLY A 223 -6.45 3.85 -36.88
C GLY A 223 -6.15 2.38 -36.60
N SER A 224 -6.95 1.70 -35.78
CA SER A 224 -6.77 0.29 -35.43
C SER A 224 -7.97 -0.54 -35.89
N ASP A 225 -7.74 -1.80 -36.28
CA ASP A 225 -8.80 -2.69 -36.77
C ASP A 225 -9.80 -3.13 -35.67
N SER A 226 -9.56 -2.82 -34.39
CA SER A 226 -10.47 -3.15 -33.29
C SER A 226 -10.39 -2.16 -32.12
N SER A 227 -11.53 -1.54 -31.79
CA SER A 227 -11.66 -0.69 -30.59
C SER A 227 -11.43 -1.46 -29.29
N GLN A 228 -11.78 -2.76 -29.28
CA GLN A 228 -11.57 -3.64 -28.14
C GLN A 228 -10.08 -3.89 -27.87
N ALA A 229 -9.27 -4.05 -28.93
CA ALA A 229 -7.84 -4.29 -28.77
C ALA A 229 -7.10 -3.11 -28.14
N VAL A 230 -7.49 -1.86 -28.48
CA VAL A 230 -6.92 -0.65 -27.85
C VAL A 230 -7.37 -0.52 -26.40
N MET A 231 -8.63 -0.84 -26.11
CA MET A 231 -9.16 -0.85 -24.74
C MET A 231 -8.49 -1.91 -23.87
N ASP A 232 -8.26 -3.11 -24.40
CA ASP A 232 -7.55 -4.17 -23.68
C ASP A 232 -6.09 -3.78 -23.45
N HIS A 233 -5.46 -3.13 -24.44
CA HIS A 233 -4.07 -2.67 -24.32
C HIS A 233 -3.88 -1.57 -23.26
N PHE A 234 -4.86 -0.67 -23.11
CA PHE A 234 -4.81 0.45 -22.15
C PHE A 234 -5.84 0.33 -21.03
N LYS A 235 -6.27 -0.87 -20.66
CA LYS A 235 -7.45 -1.11 -19.82
C LYS A 235 -7.51 -0.26 -18.55
N SER A 236 -6.40 -0.18 -17.80
CA SER A 236 -6.36 0.63 -16.57
C SER A 236 -6.50 2.13 -16.83
N ALA A 237 -5.83 2.66 -17.86
CA ALA A 237 -5.90 4.07 -18.22
C ALA A 237 -7.27 4.43 -18.82
N GLY A 238 -7.78 3.59 -19.72
CA GLY A 238 -9.07 3.78 -20.37
C GLY A 238 -10.23 3.77 -19.39
N THR A 239 -10.22 2.85 -18.41
CA THR A 239 -11.27 2.80 -17.37
C THR A 239 -11.33 4.13 -16.60
N VAL A 240 -10.19 4.63 -16.12
CA VAL A 240 -10.14 5.90 -15.37
C VAL A 240 -10.58 7.08 -16.22
N VAL A 241 -10.12 7.17 -17.47
CA VAL A 241 -10.50 8.26 -18.38
C VAL A 241 -12.00 8.25 -18.66
N VAL A 242 -12.59 7.08 -18.94
CA VAL A 242 -14.02 6.93 -19.19
C VAL A 242 -14.82 7.31 -17.94
N GLU A 243 -14.45 6.82 -16.76
CA GLU A 243 -15.11 7.14 -15.49
C GLU A 243 -15.06 8.64 -15.16
N GLN A 244 -13.91 9.29 -15.40
CA GLN A 244 -13.77 10.72 -15.16
C GLN A 244 -14.52 11.59 -16.18
N VAL A 245 -14.72 11.11 -17.41
CA VAL A 245 -15.60 11.81 -18.36
C VAL A 245 -17.07 11.53 -18.06
N LEU A 246 -17.44 10.33 -17.57
CA LEU A 246 -18.80 9.99 -17.11
C LEU A 246 -19.29 10.86 -15.95
N SER A 247 -18.37 11.29 -15.08
CA SER A 247 -18.64 12.15 -13.94
C SER A 247 -18.84 13.63 -14.34
N MET A 248 -18.47 14.02 -15.57
CA MET A 248 -18.74 15.36 -16.09
C MET A 248 -20.24 15.58 -16.33
N ASN A 249 -20.67 16.84 -16.27
CA ASN A 249 -22.05 17.19 -16.60
C ASN A 249 -22.29 17.22 -18.12
N ASP A 250 -23.55 17.14 -18.53
CA ASP A 250 -23.94 17.06 -19.95
C ASP A 250 -23.40 18.24 -20.79
N SER A 251 -23.38 19.44 -20.23
CA SER A 251 -22.83 20.64 -20.88
C SER A 251 -21.32 20.54 -21.12
N GLN A 252 -20.58 20.02 -20.14
CA GLN A 252 -19.14 19.74 -20.26
C GLN A 252 -18.90 18.66 -21.31
N ILE A 253 -19.61 17.53 -21.26
CA ILE A 253 -19.49 16.47 -22.26
C ILE A 253 -19.76 17.01 -23.67
N LYS A 254 -20.82 17.79 -23.87
CA LYS A 254 -21.17 18.39 -25.17
C LYS A 254 -20.07 19.33 -25.69
N ARG A 255 -19.52 20.17 -24.80
CA ARG A 255 -18.46 21.13 -25.13
C ARG A 255 -17.14 20.43 -25.43
N GLU A 256 -16.76 19.48 -24.59
CA GLU A 256 -15.50 18.78 -24.68
C GLU A 256 -15.51 17.77 -25.82
N LEU A 257 -16.47 16.83 -25.90
CA LEU A 257 -16.68 15.94 -27.04
C LEU A 257 -17.45 16.67 -28.14
N ASN A 258 -16.76 17.55 -28.85
CA ASN A 258 -17.36 18.54 -29.73
C ASN A 258 -17.90 18.02 -31.09
N THR A 259 -17.77 16.73 -31.39
CA THR A 259 -18.33 16.13 -32.61
C THR A 259 -19.21 14.92 -32.29
N ASP A 260 -20.25 14.72 -33.10
CA ASP A 260 -21.13 13.55 -33.00
C ASP A 260 -20.39 12.23 -33.17
N GLU A 261 -19.32 12.23 -33.96
CA GLU A 261 -18.47 11.06 -34.13
C GLU A 261 -17.68 10.72 -32.86
N LEU A 262 -17.11 11.73 -32.18
CA LEU A 262 -16.46 11.53 -30.88
C LEU A 262 -17.47 11.05 -29.83
N ARG A 263 -18.70 11.58 -29.85
CA ARG A 263 -19.78 11.17 -28.94
C ARG A 263 -20.23 9.73 -29.21
N LEU A 264 -20.36 9.33 -30.47
CA LEU A 264 -20.68 7.95 -30.86
C LEU A 264 -19.59 6.98 -30.42
N MET A 265 -18.31 7.32 -30.63
CA MET A 265 -17.20 6.46 -30.21
C MET A 265 -17.06 6.40 -28.69
N ALA A 266 -17.30 7.51 -28.00
CA ALA A 266 -17.38 7.51 -26.55
C ALA A 266 -18.53 6.64 -26.03
N PHE A 267 -19.68 6.67 -26.70
CA PHE A 267 -20.79 5.76 -26.39
C PHE A 267 -20.42 4.29 -26.56
N GLN A 268 -19.72 3.94 -27.65
CA GLN A 268 -19.21 2.58 -27.88
C GLN A 268 -18.26 2.12 -26.77
N TRP A 269 -17.65 3.05 -26.04
CA TRP A 269 -16.78 2.80 -24.89
C TRP A 269 -17.51 2.83 -23.54
N GLY A 270 -18.86 2.86 -23.54
CA GLY A 270 -19.69 2.86 -22.34
C GLY A 270 -20.12 4.25 -21.84
N LEU A 271 -19.86 5.34 -22.59
CA LEU A 271 -20.32 6.69 -22.25
C LEU A 271 -21.76 6.94 -22.70
N ASP A 272 -22.74 6.26 -22.10
CA ASP A 272 -24.17 6.34 -22.47
C ASP A 272 -24.71 7.77 -22.56
N LYS A 273 -24.25 8.66 -21.68
CA LYS A 273 -24.64 10.07 -21.68
C LYS A 273 -24.27 10.80 -22.96
N ALA A 274 -23.22 10.38 -23.68
CA ALA A 274 -22.80 11.03 -24.91
C ALA A 274 -23.80 10.84 -26.07
N VAL A 275 -24.57 9.75 -26.09
CA VAL A 275 -25.61 9.52 -27.12
C VAL A 275 -26.65 10.62 -27.11
N LYS A 276 -27.04 11.10 -25.91
CA LYS A 276 -28.03 12.17 -25.75
C LYS A 276 -27.59 13.49 -26.37
N GLN A 277 -26.28 13.68 -26.54
CA GLN A 277 -25.66 14.88 -27.08
C GLN A 277 -25.35 14.77 -28.58
N ILE A 278 -25.64 13.65 -29.23
CA ILE A 278 -25.50 13.50 -30.68
C ILE A 278 -26.63 14.30 -31.36
N ASP A 279 -26.30 15.18 -32.30
CA ASP A 279 -27.30 15.96 -33.04
C ASP A 279 -27.72 15.24 -34.35
N SER A 280 -26.78 14.57 -35.02
CA SER A 280 -26.99 13.84 -36.28
C SER A 280 -27.85 12.59 -36.14
N LEU A 281 -28.98 12.55 -36.86
CA LEU A 281 -29.87 11.38 -36.95
C LEU A 281 -29.15 10.14 -37.49
N LYS A 282 -28.23 10.32 -38.45
CA LYS A 282 -27.43 9.21 -38.99
C LYS A 282 -26.52 8.59 -37.92
N MET A 283 -25.91 9.42 -37.08
CA MET A 283 -25.05 8.93 -35.99
C MET A 283 -25.86 8.32 -34.85
N LYS A 284 -27.06 8.83 -34.56
CA LYS A 284 -28.00 8.16 -33.65
C LYS A 284 -28.41 6.78 -34.16
N GLY A 285 -28.65 6.63 -35.46
CA GLY A 285 -28.90 5.33 -36.09
C GLY A 285 -27.78 4.33 -35.83
N ARG A 286 -26.53 4.76 -36.00
CA ARG A 286 -25.34 3.92 -35.69
C ARG A 286 -25.20 3.58 -34.21
N ALA A 287 -25.60 4.46 -33.30
CA ALA A 287 -25.62 4.16 -31.86
C ALA A 287 -26.67 3.08 -31.55
N ILE A 288 -27.82 3.11 -32.21
CA ILE A 288 -28.86 2.09 -32.07
C ILE A 288 -28.38 0.75 -32.63
N GLU A 289 -27.79 0.73 -33.82
CA GLU A 289 -27.19 -0.48 -34.42
C GLU A 289 -26.18 -1.12 -33.45
N HIS A 290 -25.26 -0.34 -32.91
CA HIS A 290 -24.30 -0.80 -31.91
C HIS A 290 -24.97 -1.37 -30.64
N SER A 291 -26.02 -0.71 -30.12
CA SER A 291 -26.75 -1.18 -28.94
C SER A 291 -27.46 -2.51 -29.17
N LEU A 292 -27.80 -2.80 -30.42
CA LEU A 292 -28.43 -4.05 -30.85
C LEU A 292 -27.41 -5.14 -31.24
N GLY A 293 -26.11 -4.83 -31.21
CA GLY A 293 -25.04 -5.73 -31.63
C GLY A 293 -25.01 -5.99 -33.15
N LEU A 294 -25.49 -5.03 -33.94
CA LEU A 294 -25.61 -5.09 -35.41
C LEU A 294 -24.43 -4.40 -36.12
#